data_AF-A0A854DGC4-F1
#
_entry.id   AF-A0A854DGC4-F1
#
_cell.length_a   1.000
_cell.length_b   1.000
_cell.length_c   1.000
_cell.angle_alpha   90.00
_cell.angle_beta   90.00
_cell.angle_gamma   90.00
#
_symmetry.space_group_name_H-M   'P 1'
#
loop_
_entity.id
_entity.type
_entity.pdbx_description
1 polymer ?
#
loop_
_entity_poly.entity_id
_entity_poly.type
_entity_poly.pdbx_seq_one_letter_code
_entity_poly.pdbx_strand_id
1 'polypeptide(L)'
;LPLACQRSLQRFLYPVHVRQRLGLIRDEADEAALPADYEALLVPEDGMLRVVDMVEDELVLSVPVVPMAPGSEAIDAEWVPTQEEQDKASPFAALAALKKQ
;
A
#
# COMPACT_ATOMS: atom_id res chain seq x y z
N LEU A 1 -5.13 4.48 -13.31
CA LEU A 1 -3.96 3.59 -13.49
C LEU A 1 -4.39 2.12 -13.44
N PRO A 2 -4.09 1.29 -14.46
CA PRO A 2 -4.39 -0.14 -14.39
C PRO A 2 -3.44 -0.86 -13.42
N LEU A 3 -3.98 -1.50 -12.38
CA LEU A 3 -3.22 -2.27 -11.40
C LEU A 3 -3.79 -3.70 -11.27
N ALA A 4 -3.02 -4.61 -10.68
CA ALA A 4 -3.48 -5.93 -10.29
C ALA A 4 -3.85 -5.93 -8.81
N CYS A 5 -5.05 -6.37 -8.47
CA CYS A 5 -5.46 -6.52 -7.08
C CYS A 5 -4.69 -7.68 -6.44
N GLN A 6 -4.03 -7.45 -5.31
CA GLN A 6 -3.24 -8.47 -4.59
C GLN A 6 -4.09 -9.55 -3.91
N ARG A 7 -5.42 -9.41 -3.93
CA ARG A 7 -6.35 -10.38 -3.36
C ARG A 7 -7.03 -11.25 -4.42
N SER A 8 -7.67 -10.63 -5.39
CA SER A 8 -8.39 -11.34 -6.45
C SER A 8 -7.49 -11.70 -7.64
N LEU A 9 -6.28 -11.13 -7.71
CA LEU A 9 -5.36 -11.19 -8.86
C LEU A 9 -5.97 -10.67 -10.17
N GLN A 10 -7.09 -9.95 -10.10
CA GLN A 10 -7.74 -9.35 -11.26
C GLN A 10 -7.22 -7.94 -11.51
N ARG A 11 -7.22 -7.54 -12.79
CA ARG A 11 -6.92 -6.17 -13.19
C ARG A 11 -8.08 -5.25 -12.78
N PHE A 12 -7.75 -4.08 -12.23
CA PHE A 12 -8.72 -3.02 -11.95
C PHE A 12 -8.13 -1.64 -12.27
N LEU A 13 -8.99 -0.62 -12.36
CA LEU A 13 -8.57 0.77 -12.53
C LEU A 13 -8.49 1.46 -11.17
N TYR A 14 -7.28 1.84 -10.77
CA TYR A 14 -7.03 2.66 -9.60
C TYR A 14 -7.13 4.15 -9.98
N PRO A 15 -8.01 4.94 -9.33
CA PRO A 15 -8.09 6.37 -9.58
C PRO A 15 -6.83 7.07 -9.04
N VAL A 16 -6.25 7.96 -9.83
CA VAL A 16 -5.07 8.74 -9.43
C VAL A 16 -5.42 10.22 -9.56
N HIS A 17 -5.29 10.95 -8.46
CA HIS A 17 -5.50 12.39 -8.39
C HIS A 17 -4.33 12.99 -7.62
N VAL A 18 -3.47 13.73 -8.33
CA VAL A 18 -2.30 14.40 -7.75
C VAL A 18 -2.41 15.89 -8.03
N ARG A 19 -2.10 16.70 -7.03
CA ARG A 19 -1.96 18.15 -7.17
C ARG A 19 -0.71 18.56 -6.40
N GLN A 20 0.29 19.00 -7.15
CA GLN A 20 1.51 19.56 -6.59
C GLN A 20 1.74 20.99 -7.06
N ARG A 21 2.59 21.70 -6.30
CA ARG A 21 3.13 23.01 -6.65
C ARG A 21 4.64 22.88 -6.56
N LEU A 22 5.30 23.14 -7.68
CA LEU A 22 6.75 22.95 -7.80
C LEU A 22 7.42 24.31 -7.98
N GLY A 23 8.44 24.56 -7.17
CA GLY A 23 9.31 25.72 -7.25
C GLY A 23 10.53 25.37 -8.08
N LEU A 24 10.67 25.97 -9.26
CA LEU A 24 11.81 25.73 -10.12
C LEU A 24 13.05 26.45 -9.55
N ILE A 25 14.07 25.69 -9.18
CA ILE A 25 15.32 26.21 -8.60
C ILE A 25 16.53 25.84 -9.46
N ARG A 26 17.63 26.57 -9.30
CA ARG A 26 18.91 26.29 -9.98
C ARG A 26 20.00 25.80 -9.03
N ASP A 27 19.86 26.10 -7.75
CA ASP A 27 20.73 25.64 -6.67
C ASP A 27 19.84 25.12 -5.53
N GLU A 28 20.23 23.99 -4.90
CA GLU A 28 19.49 23.40 -3.79
C GLU A 28 19.31 24.39 -2.63
N ALA A 29 20.24 25.33 -2.43
CA ALA A 29 20.14 26.37 -1.41
C ALA A 29 18.94 27.31 -1.60
N ASP A 30 18.40 27.44 -2.82
CA ASP A 30 17.26 28.30 -3.13
C ASP A 30 15.93 27.74 -2.58
N GLU A 31 15.88 26.46 -2.18
CA GLU A 31 14.68 25.83 -1.60
C GLU A 31 14.15 26.62 -0.40
N ALA A 32 15.04 27.15 0.44
CA ALA A 32 14.67 27.90 1.64
C ALA A 32 13.88 29.19 1.35
N ALA A 33 13.93 29.69 0.11
CA ALA A 33 13.19 30.87 -0.32
C ALA A 33 11.80 30.54 -0.90
N LEU A 34 11.48 29.25 -1.07
CA LEU A 34 10.20 28.82 -1.62
C LEU A 34 9.05 29.06 -0.62
N PRO A 35 7.84 29.39 -1.11
CA PRO A 35 6.65 29.41 -0.26
C PRO A 35 6.39 28.02 0.35
N ALA A 36 5.77 28.00 1.53
CA ALA A 36 5.60 26.79 2.33
C ALA A 36 4.80 25.65 1.67
N ASP A 37 4.08 25.93 0.58
CA ASP A 37 3.28 24.96 -0.17
C ASP A 37 3.93 24.53 -1.49
N TYR A 38 5.20 24.89 -1.73
CA TYR A 38 5.97 24.52 -2.92
C TYR A 38 7.04 23.51 -2.56
N GLU A 39 7.16 22.50 -3.39
CA GLU A 39 8.25 21.53 -3.36
C GLU A 39 9.33 21.94 -4.38
N ALA A 40 10.60 21.80 -4.03
CA ALA A 40 11.70 22.18 -4.88
C ALA A 40 11.84 21.22 -6.08
N LEU A 41 11.97 21.78 -7.28
CA LEU A 41 12.35 21.05 -8.48
C LEU A 41 13.62 21.67 -9.07
N LEU A 42 14.74 20.97 -8.92
CA LEU A 42 16.02 21.41 -9.46
C LEU A 42 16.01 21.28 -10.99
N VAL A 43 16.16 22.41 -11.67
CA VAL A 43 16.20 22.46 -13.13
C VAL A 43 17.64 22.23 -13.60
N PRO A 44 17.88 21.35 -14.59
CA PRO A 44 19.22 21.14 -15.14
C PRO A 44 19.85 22.41 -15.72
N GLU A 45 21.17 22.43 -15.88
CA GLU A 45 21.92 23.60 -16.36
C GLU A 45 21.45 24.09 -17.74
N ASP A 46 21.00 23.18 -18.60
CA ASP A 46 20.46 23.50 -19.93
C ASP A 46 19.10 24.20 -19.88
N GLY A 47 18.49 24.31 -18.68
CA GLY A 47 17.20 24.94 -18.45
C GLY A 47 16.00 24.13 -18.94
N MET A 48 16.22 22.89 -19.40
CA MET A 48 15.18 22.07 -20.01
C MET A 48 14.48 21.22 -18.94
N LEU A 49 13.16 21.37 -18.84
CA LEU A 49 12.33 20.56 -17.96
C LEU A 49 11.69 19.41 -18.73
N ARG A 50 11.92 18.18 -18.26
CA ARG A 50 11.23 16.98 -18.76
C ARG A 50 9.97 16.73 -17.95
N VAL A 51 8.84 17.27 -18.42
CA VAL A 51 7.53 17.15 -17.76
C VAL A 51 7.13 15.68 -17.53
N VAL A 52 7.56 14.77 -18.42
CA VAL A 52 7.27 13.33 -18.26
C VAL A 52 7.93 12.73 -17.02
N ASP A 53 9.17 13.14 -16.71
CA ASP A 53 9.91 12.62 -15.55
C ASP A 53 9.24 13.12 -14.26
N MET A 54 8.89 14.42 -14.21
CA MET A 54 8.12 15.01 -13.11
C MET A 54 6.77 14.29 -12.88
N VAL A 55 6.04 13.97 -13.95
CA VAL A 55 4.77 13.24 -13.83
C VAL A 55 5.00 11.79 -13.40
N GLU A 56 6.08 11.15 -13.83
CA GLU A 56 6.41 9.78 -13.46
C GLU A 56 6.68 9.67 -11.96
N ASP A 57 7.49 10.55 -11.40
CA ASP A 57 7.82 10.57 -9.97
C ASP A 57 6.53 10.67 -9.13
N GLU A 58 5.64 11.59 -9.51
CA GLU A 58 4.34 11.77 -8.85
C GLU A 58 3.40 10.57 -8.98
N LEU A 59 3.42 9.94 -10.16
CA LEU A 59 2.64 8.74 -10.38
C LEU A 59 3.16 7.57 -9.55
N VAL A 60 4.48 7.41 -9.44
CA VAL A 60 5.12 6.35 -8.63
C VAL A 60 4.74 6.51 -7.16
N LEU A 61 4.82 7.73 -6.62
CA LEU A 61 4.41 8.02 -5.24
C LEU A 61 2.92 7.78 -4.98
N SER A 62 2.09 7.85 -6.02
CA SER A 62 0.65 7.61 -5.94
C SER A 62 0.25 6.14 -5.98
N VAL A 63 1.17 5.22 -6.34
CA VAL A 63 0.87 3.78 -6.43
C VAL A 63 0.85 3.15 -5.03
N PRO A 64 -0.24 2.45 -4.64
CA PRO A 64 -0.27 1.77 -3.36
C PRO A 64 0.70 0.57 -3.33
N VAL A 65 1.40 0.39 -2.21
CA VAL A 65 2.30 -0.75 -1.98
C VAL A 65 1.58 -2.10 -2.12
N VAL A 66 0.32 -2.16 -1.67
CA VAL A 66 -0.56 -3.33 -1.80
C VAL A 66 -1.88 -2.90 -2.46
N PRO A 67 -2.00 -2.99 -3.80
CA PRO A 67 -3.21 -2.60 -4.50
C PRO A 67 -4.38 -3.55 -4.18
N MET A 68 -5.50 -3.00 -3.72
CA MET A 68 -6.74 -3.72 -3.49
C MET A 68 -7.86 -3.09 -4.33
N ALA A 69 -8.65 -3.92 -5.00
CA ALA A 69 -9.79 -3.43 -5.77
C ALA A 69 -10.95 -3.12 -4.80
N PRO A 70 -11.78 -2.11 -5.09
CA PRO A 70 -13.05 -1.94 -4.37
C PRO A 70 -13.88 -3.23 -4.43
N GLY A 71 -14.53 -3.63 -3.34
CA GLY A 71 -15.21 -4.92 -3.24
C GLY A 71 -14.26 -6.10 -2.95
N SER A 72 -12.96 -5.83 -2.78
CA SER A 72 -11.96 -6.81 -2.36
C SER A 72 -11.63 -6.70 -0.86
N GLU A 73 -12.58 -6.32 -0.01
CA GLU A 73 -12.40 -6.20 1.45
C GLU A 73 -12.40 -7.56 2.14
N ALA A 74 -11.52 -7.75 3.14
CA ALA A 74 -11.41 -8.96 3.94
C ALA A 74 -12.80 -9.41 4.44
N ILE A 75 -13.08 -10.70 4.30
CA ILE A 75 -14.27 -11.29 4.89
C ILE A 75 -13.88 -11.64 6.32
N ASP A 76 -14.48 -10.97 7.30
CA ASP A 76 -14.45 -11.44 8.69
C ASP A 76 -15.26 -12.73 8.76
N ALA A 77 -14.56 -13.85 8.60
CA ALA A 77 -15.12 -15.16 8.82
C ALA A 77 -14.65 -15.64 10.19
N GLU A 78 -15.61 -15.85 11.09
CA GLU A 78 -15.37 -16.62 12.31
C GLU A 78 -15.29 -18.10 11.93
N TRP A 79 -14.06 -18.62 11.89
CA TRP A 79 -13.85 -20.06 11.83
C TRP A 79 -14.11 -20.66 13.20
N VAL A 80 -15.37 -21.02 13.45
CA VAL A 80 -15.75 -21.81 14.61
C VAL A 80 -15.30 -23.25 14.35
N PRO A 81 -14.41 -23.82 15.18
CA PRO A 81 -13.97 -25.20 14.99
C PRO A 81 -15.16 -26.13 15.09
N THR A 82 -15.26 -27.08 14.16
CA THR A 82 -16.31 -28.10 14.17
C THR A 82 -16.21 -28.96 15.43
N GLN A 83 -17.31 -29.58 15.84
CA GLN A 83 -17.31 -30.49 16.99
C GLN A 83 -16.26 -31.59 16.85
N GLU A 84 -16.08 -32.10 15.62
CA GLU A 84 -15.10 -33.14 15.30
C GLU A 84 -13.64 -32.68 15.48
N GLU A 85 -13.34 -31.40 15.23
CA GLU A 85 -12.02 -30.80 15.46
C GLU A 85 -11.77 -30.54 16.95
N GLN A 86 -12.81 -30.14 17.70
CA GLN A 86 -12.74 -29.97 19.15
C GLN A 86 -12.49 -31.32 19.85
N ASP A 87 -13.15 -32.39 19.40
CA ASP A 87 -13.01 -33.73 19.97
C ASP A 87 -11.62 -34.34 19.67
N LYS A 88 -11.01 -34.00 18.52
CA LYS A 88 -9.63 -34.40 18.14
C LYS A 88 -8.54 -33.60 18.87
N ALA A 89 -8.86 -32.45 19.46
CA ALA A 89 -7.89 -31.58 20.11
C ALA A 89 -7.32 -32.13 21.42
N SER A 90 -7.90 -33.18 22.01
CA SER A 90 -7.40 -33.84 23.21
C SER A 90 -6.78 -35.21 22.94
N PRO A 91 -5.56 -35.29 22.35
CA PRO A 91 -4.87 -36.55 22.08
C PRO A 91 -4.54 -37.36 23.35
N PHE A 92 -4.73 -36.76 24.53
CA PHE A 92 -4.49 -37.36 25.84
C PHE A 92 -5.73 -37.40 26.74
N ALA A 93 -6.95 -37.19 26.24
CA ALA A 93 -8.16 -37.27 27.07
C ALA A 93 -8.33 -38.62 27.79
N ALA A 94 -7.84 -39.71 27.17
CA ALA A 94 -7.79 -41.03 27.78
C ALA A 94 -6.94 -41.09 29.07
N LEU A 95 -5.99 -40.16 29.27
CA LEU A 95 -5.14 -40.10 30.47
C LEU A 95 -5.83 -39.45 31.67
N ALA A 96 -7.01 -38.85 31.51
CA ALA A 96 -7.77 -38.26 32.63
C ALA A 96 -8.14 -39.31 33.71
N ALA A 97 -8.29 -40.58 33.31
CA ALA A 97 -8.55 -41.70 34.21
C ALA A 97 -7.36 -42.01 35.16
N LEU A 98 -6.13 -41.61 34.81
CA LEU A 98 -4.93 -41.84 35.61
C LEU A 98 -4.69 -40.77 36.68
N LYS A 99 -5.50 -39.70 36.70
CA LYS A 99 -5.32 -38.54 37.61
C LYS A 99 -5.89 -38.74 39.02
N LYS A 100 -6.41 -39.94 39.34
CA LYS A 100 -7.06 -40.28 40.62
C LYS A 100 -6.32 -41.39 41.40
N GLN A 101 -5.07 -41.67 41.06
CA GLN A 101 -4.17 -42.48 41.88
C GLN A 101 -3.12 -41.60 42.54
#